data_AF-A0A3D1YQG2-F1
#
_entry.id   AF-A0A3D1YQG2-F1
#
_cell.length_a   1.000
_cell.length_b   1.000
_cell.length_c   1.000
_cell.angle_alpha   90.00
_cell.angle_beta   90.00
_cell.angle_gamma   90.00
#
_symmetry.space_group_name_H-M   'P 1'
#
loop_
_entity.id
_entity.type
_entity.pdbx_description
1 polymer ?
#
loop_
_entity_poly.entity_id
_entity_poly.type
_entity_poly.pdbx_seq_one_letter_code
_entity_poly.pdbx_strand_id
1 'polypeptide(L)'
;MKAQLKSDSTDLQTFEINKTTYYVRPCEGWDGYYASTCGNIISTRGLFPLVLKQHDDRGYAKVCLHYRDGKTANLKVHRAVAQAFLESPSRDRSGGIRDQVNHIDGDKLNNKVANLEWCSAPENLSHYRLLKQVKEYIQEEAANDC
;
A
#
# COMPACT_ATOMS: atom_id res chain seq x y z
N MET A 1 4.35 -15.72 9.62
CA MET A 1 3.39 -16.12 8.57
C MET A 1 3.29 -14.99 7.56
N LYS A 2 3.01 -15.22 6.27
CA LYS A 2 2.73 -14.12 5.33
C LYS A 2 1.34 -13.54 5.64
N ALA A 3 1.13 -12.24 5.43
CA ALA A 3 -0.17 -11.62 5.65
C ALA A 3 -1.22 -12.28 4.74
N GLN A 4 -2.41 -12.56 5.28
CA GLN A 4 -3.54 -13.12 4.53
C GLN A 4 -4.55 -12.00 4.22
N LEU A 5 -5.37 -12.17 3.18
CA LEU A 5 -6.45 -11.22 2.89
C LEU A 5 -7.49 -11.29 4.01
N LYS A 6 -7.99 -10.14 4.49
CA LYS A 6 -9.07 -10.15 5.49
C LYS A 6 -10.29 -10.88 4.91
N SER A 7 -10.68 -11.98 5.53
CA SER A 7 -11.69 -12.93 5.03
C SER A 7 -13.14 -12.45 5.21
N ASP A 8 -13.38 -11.44 6.05
CA ASP A 8 -14.72 -10.87 6.24
C ASP A 8 -15.21 -10.17 4.95
N SER A 9 -16.24 -10.77 4.33
CA SER A 9 -16.70 -10.45 2.98
C SER A 9 -17.65 -9.25 2.88
N THR A 10 -17.97 -8.58 3.98
CA THR A 10 -19.06 -7.59 4.02
C THR A 10 -18.67 -6.20 3.52
N ASP A 11 -17.37 -5.88 3.41
CA ASP A 11 -16.92 -4.50 3.14
C ASP A 11 -16.25 -4.31 1.76
N LEU A 12 -16.12 -5.37 0.95
CA LEU A 12 -15.59 -5.23 -0.40
C LEU A 12 -16.67 -4.61 -1.30
N GLN A 13 -16.40 -3.41 -1.80
CA GLN A 13 -17.30 -2.67 -2.67
C GLN A 13 -16.65 -2.44 -4.04
N THR A 14 -17.43 -1.95 -5.00
CA THR A 14 -16.95 -1.56 -6.33
C THR A 14 -17.35 -0.14 -6.67
N PHE A 15 -16.43 0.63 -7.24
CA PHE A 15 -16.72 1.92 -7.87
C PHE A 15 -16.34 1.90 -9.34
N GLU A 16 -17.22 2.41 -10.20
CA GLU A 16 -16.90 2.68 -11.59
C GLU A 16 -16.56 4.16 -11.75
N ILE A 17 -15.34 4.47 -12.18
CA ILE A 17 -14.85 5.82 -12.42
C ILE A 17 -14.19 5.85 -13.80
N ASN A 18 -14.70 6.68 -14.71
CA ASN A 18 -14.19 6.80 -16.08
C ASN A 18 -14.09 5.43 -16.80
N LYS A 19 -15.14 4.60 -16.73
CA LYS A 19 -15.20 3.23 -17.29
C LYS A 19 -14.18 2.24 -16.71
N THR A 20 -13.53 2.59 -15.59
CA THR A 20 -12.64 1.70 -14.85
C THR A 20 -13.32 1.26 -13.57
N THR A 21 -13.38 -0.05 -13.34
CA THR A 21 -13.92 -0.62 -12.10
C THR A 21 -12.81 -0.76 -11.06
N TYR A 22 -13.04 -0.24 -9.86
CA TYR A 22 -12.16 -0.34 -8.71
C TYR A 22 -12.81 -1.20 -7.63
N TYR A 23 -12.09 -2.21 -7.17
CA TYR A 23 -12.47 -2.99 -5.98
C TYR A 23 -11.88 -2.30 -4.76
N VAL A 24 -12.74 -1.93 -3.81
CA VAL A 24 -12.38 -1.00 -2.75
C VAL A 24 -12.83 -1.48 -1.38
N ARG A 25 -12.11 -1.02 -0.35
CA ARG A 25 -12.51 -1.12 1.05
C ARG A 25 -12.34 0.23 1.75
N PRO A 26 -13.12 0.53 2.81
CA PRO A 26 -12.97 1.77 3.55
C PRO A 26 -11.56 1.94 4.12
N CYS A 27 -11.05 3.17 4.13
CA CYS A 27 -9.85 3.52 4.87
C CYS A 27 -10.20 3.65 6.36
N GLU A 28 -9.64 2.79 7.21
CA GLU A 28 -9.86 2.83 8.67
C GLU A 28 -9.59 4.24 9.24
N GLY A 29 -10.56 4.80 9.97
CA GLY A 29 -10.46 6.15 10.56
C GLY A 29 -10.72 7.32 9.59
N TRP A 30 -11.03 7.05 8.32
CA TRP A 30 -11.22 8.08 7.28
C TRP A 30 -12.57 7.93 6.57
N ASP A 31 -13.60 8.58 7.13
CA ASP A 31 -14.95 8.56 6.56
C ASP A 31 -15.00 9.17 5.14
N GLY A 32 -15.67 8.47 4.23
CA GLY A 32 -15.77 8.84 2.82
C GLY A 32 -14.48 8.66 2.01
N TYR A 33 -13.51 7.89 2.52
CA TYR A 33 -12.29 7.53 1.80
C TYR A 33 -12.12 6.01 1.73
N TYR A 34 -11.67 5.53 0.58
CA TYR A 34 -11.57 4.11 0.27
C TYR A 34 -10.22 3.79 -0.37
N ALA A 35 -9.62 2.66 -0.03
CA ALA A 35 -8.43 2.13 -0.69
C ALA A 35 -8.85 1.10 -1.75
N SER A 36 -8.21 1.12 -2.93
CA SER A 36 -8.44 0.15 -3.98
C SER A 36 -7.39 -0.97 -4.00
N THR A 37 -7.75 -2.13 -4.56
CA THR A 37 -6.82 -3.25 -4.76
C THR A 37 -5.63 -2.90 -5.65
N CYS A 38 -5.81 -1.91 -6.54
CA CYS A 38 -4.79 -1.40 -7.46
C CYS A 38 -3.88 -0.33 -6.84
N GLY A 39 -4.05 0.00 -5.55
CA GLY A 39 -3.17 0.94 -4.85
C GLY A 39 -3.57 2.40 -5.02
N ASN A 40 -4.86 2.70 -5.20
CA ASN A 40 -5.38 4.07 -5.25
C ASN A 40 -6.19 4.41 -4.00
N ILE A 41 -6.28 5.70 -3.69
CA ILE A 41 -7.23 6.21 -2.70
C ILE A 41 -8.34 6.93 -3.44
N ILE A 42 -9.59 6.60 -3.11
CA ILE A 42 -10.79 7.15 -3.71
C ILE A 42 -11.56 7.93 -2.65
N SER A 43 -11.98 9.15 -2.98
CA SER A 43 -12.87 9.97 -2.16
C SER A 43 -14.30 9.84 -2.67
N THR A 44 -15.25 9.65 -1.77
CA THR A 44 -16.69 9.70 -2.04
C THR A 44 -17.35 10.92 -1.39
N ARG A 45 -16.53 11.89 -0.92
CA ARG A 45 -17.03 13.10 -0.23
C ARG A 45 -17.55 14.18 -1.18
N GLY A 46 -17.23 14.07 -2.47
CA GLY A 46 -17.75 14.96 -3.52
C GLY A 46 -19.06 14.45 -4.12
N LEU A 47 -19.56 15.15 -5.14
CA LEU A 47 -20.75 14.73 -5.90
C LEU A 47 -20.57 13.39 -6.60
N PHE A 48 -19.33 13.06 -6.99
CA PHE A 48 -18.97 11.81 -7.65
C PHE A 48 -17.69 11.23 -7.01
N PRO A 49 -17.53 9.89 -7.00
CA PRO A 49 -16.29 9.25 -6.58
C PRO A 49 -15.10 9.75 -7.41
N LEU A 50 -13.99 10.06 -6.74
CA LEU A 50 -12.79 10.59 -7.36
C LEU A 50 -11.55 9.84 -6.90
N VAL A 51 -10.76 9.35 -7.86
CA VAL A 51 -9.41 8.86 -7.59
C VAL A 51 -8.51 10.05 -7.22
N LEU A 52 -7.99 10.05 -6.00
CA LEU A 52 -7.13 11.12 -5.51
C LEU A 52 -5.76 11.07 -6.18
N LYS A 53 -5.23 12.25 -6.51
CA LYS A 53 -3.88 12.40 -7.01
C LYS A 53 -2.88 12.00 -5.92
N GLN A 54 -2.00 11.07 -6.25
CA GLN A 54 -0.90 10.66 -5.38
C GLN A 54 0.31 11.57 -5.60
N HIS A 55 1.00 11.88 -4.52
CA HIS A 55 2.22 12.67 -4.50
C HIS A 55 3.36 11.81 -3.97
N ASP A 56 4.54 11.94 -4.58
CA ASP A 56 5.76 11.33 -4.05
C ASP A 56 6.22 12.06 -2.79
N ASP A 57 6.56 11.28 -1.76
CA ASP A 57 7.26 11.74 -0.58
C ASP A 57 8.46 10.83 -0.30
N ARG A 58 9.63 11.21 -0.84
CA ARG A 58 10.88 10.45 -0.70
C ARG A 58 10.75 9.00 -1.20
N GLY A 59 10.06 8.83 -2.32
CA GLY A 59 9.76 7.55 -2.96
C GLY A 59 8.48 6.90 -2.46
N TYR A 60 7.80 7.40 -1.43
CA TYR A 60 6.54 6.83 -0.95
C TYR A 60 5.34 7.66 -1.42
N ALA A 61 4.35 7.00 -2.02
CA ALA A 61 3.12 7.69 -2.41
C ALA A 61 2.30 8.11 -1.17
N LYS A 62 1.83 9.35 -1.19
CA LYS A 62 0.87 9.91 -0.22
C LYS A 62 -0.28 10.66 -0.89
N VAL A 63 -1.38 10.79 -0.17
CA VAL A 63 -2.51 11.66 -0.54
C VAL A 63 -2.84 12.61 0.61
N CYS A 64 -3.34 13.79 0.28
CA CYS A 64 -3.87 14.73 1.25
C CYS A 64 -5.36 14.43 1.48
N LEU A 65 -5.73 14.15 2.73
CA LEU A 65 -7.10 13.95 3.16
C LEU A 65 -7.59 15.16 3.92
N HIS A 66 -8.90 15.38 3.88
CA HIS A 66 -9.56 16.47 4.60
C HIS A 66 -10.42 15.88 5.71
N TYR A 67 -10.47 16.56 6.85
CA TYR A 67 -11.45 16.31 7.90
C TYR A 67 -12.75 17.06 7.61
N ARG A 68 -13.78 16.89 8.47
CA ARG A 68 -15.01 17.68 8.38
C ARG A 68 -14.84 19.09 8.96
N ASP A 69 -13.89 19.28 9.87
CA ASP A 69 -13.57 20.55 10.52
C ASP A 69 -12.60 21.44 9.72
N GLY A 70 -12.29 21.06 8.47
CA GLY A 70 -11.40 21.80 7.57
C GLY A 70 -9.91 21.49 7.73
N LYS A 71 -9.50 20.71 8.74
CA LYS A 71 -8.10 20.26 8.87
C LYS A 71 -7.73 19.29 7.76
N THR A 72 -6.43 19.15 7.50
CA THR A 72 -5.88 18.19 6.54
C THR A 72 -4.87 17.24 7.18
N ALA A 73 -4.69 16.08 6.56
CA ALA A 73 -3.65 15.13 6.94
C ALA A 73 -3.07 14.43 5.71
N ASN A 74 -1.81 14.03 5.80
CA ASN A 74 -1.17 13.20 4.80
C ASN A 74 -1.35 11.72 5.15
N LEU A 75 -1.93 10.96 4.24
CA LEU A 75 -2.05 9.51 4.35
C LEU A 75 -1.07 8.82 3.39
N LYS A 76 -0.25 7.91 3.92
CA LYS A 76 0.64 7.05 3.11
C LYS A 76 -0.19 5.97 2.43
N VAL A 77 -0.11 5.88 1.11
CA VAL A 77 -0.99 5.01 0.30
C VAL A 77 -0.76 3.54 0.63
N HIS A 78 0.49 3.05 0.62
CA HIS A 78 0.81 1.65 0.97
C HIS A 78 0.25 1.22 2.33
N ARG A 79 0.31 2.08 3.36
CA ARG A 79 -0.22 1.73 4.69
C ARG A 79 -1.73 1.62 4.69
N ALA A 80 -2.41 2.56 4.04
CA ALA A 80 -3.87 2.55 3.93
C ALA A 80 -4.36 1.31 3.18
N VAL A 81 -3.71 0.95 2.07
CA VAL A 81 -4.01 -0.25 1.29
C VAL A 81 -3.76 -1.51 2.13
N ALA A 82 -2.61 -1.62 2.80
CA ALA A 82 -2.31 -2.77 3.65
C ALA A 82 -3.31 -2.92 4.81
N GLN A 83 -3.69 -1.83 5.50
CA GLN A 83 -4.72 -1.89 6.55
C GLN A 83 -6.09 -2.33 6.02
N ALA A 84 -6.48 -1.88 4.83
CA ALA A 84 -7.79 -2.20 4.27
C ALA A 84 -7.88 -3.68 3.82
N PHE A 85 -6.82 -4.25 3.25
CA PHE A 85 -6.88 -5.54 2.59
C PHE A 85 -6.13 -6.68 3.29
N LEU A 86 -5.08 -6.38 4.05
CA LEU A 86 -4.20 -7.38 4.63
C LEU A 86 -4.43 -7.51 6.14
N GLU A 87 -4.59 -8.74 6.60
CA GLU A 87 -4.52 -9.07 8.02
C GLU A 87 -3.10 -8.80 8.54
N SER A 88 -3.01 -8.03 9.61
CA SER A 88 -1.73 -7.76 10.28
C SER A 88 -1.44 -8.89 11.28
N PRO A 89 -0.47 -9.78 11.03
CA PRO A 89 0.01 -10.69 12.06
C PRO A 89 0.71 -9.88 13.15
N SER A 90 0.42 -10.16 14.42
CA SER A 90 0.98 -9.37 15.52
C SER A 90 2.51 -9.49 15.64
N ARG A 91 3.09 -10.62 15.21
CA ARG A 91 4.54 -10.91 15.34
C ARG A 91 5.13 -11.69 14.16
N ASP A 92 6.43 -11.52 13.97
CA ASP A 92 7.26 -12.34 13.08
C ASP A 92 7.69 -13.67 13.73
N ARG A 93 8.51 -14.46 13.03
CA ARG A 93 8.99 -15.78 13.50
C ARG A 93 9.92 -15.68 14.72
N SER A 94 10.53 -14.53 14.94
CA SER A 94 11.47 -14.25 16.02
C SER A 94 10.81 -13.46 17.17
N GLY A 95 9.50 -13.24 17.11
CA GLY A 95 8.74 -12.49 18.12
C GLY A 95 8.73 -10.97 17.93
N GLY A 96 9.35 -10.45 16.86
CA GLY A 96 9.36 -9.03 16.51
C GLY A 96 7.98 -8.55 16.05
N ILE A 97 7.63 -7.30 16.36
CA ILE A 97 6.34 -6.70 15.97
C ILE A 97 6.34 -6.45 14.46
N ARG A 98 5.21 -6.76 13.79
CA ARG A 98 5.02 -6.47 12.36
C ARG A 98 4.14 -5.25 12.15
N ASP A 99 4.73 -4.08 12.36
CA ASP A 99 4.08 -2.76 12.25
C ASP A 99 4.48 -1.98 10.99
N GLN A 100 5.36 -2.56 10.16
CA GLN A 100 5.81 -2.00 8.89
C GLN A 100 5.14 -2.71 7.71
N VAL A 101 5.02 -1.97 6.62
CA VAL A 101 4.55 -2.50 5.34
C VAL A 101 5.73 -2.49 4.38
N ASN A 102 6.06 -3.65 3.83
CA ASN A 102 7.11 -3.85 2.83
C ASN A 102 6.50 -3.88 1.43
N HIS A 103 7.27 -3.38 0.45
CA HIS A 103 6.98 -3.50 -0.99
C HIS A 103 7.81 -4.65 -1.54
N ILE A 104 7.15 -5.71 -2.03
CA ILE A 104 7.78 -6.99 -2.41
C ILE A 104 8.76 -6.81 -3.58
N ASP A 105 8.43 -5.96 -4.55
CA ASP A 105 9.32 -5.64 -5.68
C ASP A 105 10.38 -4.56 -5.35
N GLY A 106 10.29 -3.93 -4.17
CA GLY A 106 11.12 -2.81 -3.76
C GLY A 106 10.80 -1.47 -4.44
N ASP A 107 9.77 -1.40 -5.29
CA ASP A 107 9.21 -0.15 -5.80
C ASP A 107 8.17 0.40 -4.81
N LYS A 108 8.58 1.44 -4.10
CA LYS A 108 7.77 2.12 -3.08
C LYS A 108 6.55 2.86 -3.66
N LEU A 109 6.47 3.03 -4.98
CA LEU A 109 5.32 3.60 -5.68
C LEU A 109 4.34 2.53 -6.20
N ASN A 110 4.73 1.25 -6.24
CA ASN A 110 3.82 0.15 -6.57
C ASN A 110 2.98 -0.27 -5.35
N ASN A 111 1.89 0.46 -5.11
CA ASN A 111 1.03 0.26 -3.94
C ASN A 111 -0.09 -0.78 -4.14
N LYS A 112 -0.01 -1.65 -5.16
CA LYS A 112 -1.01 -2.71 -5.37
C LYS A 112 -1.03 -3.66 -4.18
N VAL A 113 -2.21 -4.14 -3.77
CA VAL A 113 -2.35 -5.06 -2.62
C VAL A 113 -1.42 -6.27 -2.76
N ALA A 114 -1.33 -6.83 -3.96
CA ALA A 114 -0.49 -8.00 -4.26
C ALA A 114 1.02 -7.74 -4.10
N ASN A 115 1.46 -6.47 -4.04
CA ASN A 115 2.85 -6.07 -3.86
C ASN A 115 3.19 -5.69 -2.41
N LEU A 116 2.23 -5.76 -1.48
CA LEU A 116 2.41 -5.29 -0.11
C LEU A 116 2.34 -6.46 0.88
N GLU A 117 3.14 -6.37 1.95
CA GLU A 117 3.06 -7.30 3.07
C GLU A 117 3.39 -6.62 4.41
N TRP A 118 2.79 -7.11 5.49
CA TRP A 118 3.17 -6.73 6.85
C TRP A 118 4.44 -7.45 7.28
N CYS A 119 5.43 -6.68 7.74
CA CYS A 119 6.75 -7.16 8.14
C CYS A 119 7.25 -6.46 9.39
N SER A 120 8.25 -7.06 10.03
CA SER A 120 9.01 -6.42 11.09
C SER A 120 10.17 -5.60 10.52
N ALA A 121 10.73 -4.69 11.31
CA ALA A 121 11.88 -3.90 10.87
C ALA A 121 13.09 -4.76 10.41
N PRO A 122 13.46 -5.87 11.10
CA PRO A 122 14.50 -6.78 10.63
C PRO A 122 14.18 -7.49 9.31
N GLU A 123 12.93 -7.91 9.12
CA GLU A 123 12.47 -8.54 7.86
C GLU A 123 12.59 -7.54 6.71
N ASN A 124 12.11 -6.30 6.91
CA ASN A 124 12.16 -5.23 5.92
C ASN A 124 13.59 -4.87 5.52
N LEU A 125 14.50 -4.73 6.50
CA LEU A 125 15.90 -4.43 6.25
C LEU A 125 16.61 -5.56 5.49
N SER A 126 16.34 -6.81 5.87
CA SER A 126 16.89 -7.98 5.19
C SER A 126 16.42 -8.06 3.73
N HIS A 127 15.13 -7.83 3.49
CA HIS A 127 14.55 -7.78 2.15
C HIS A 127 15.17 -6.68 1.29
N TYR A 128 15.30 -5.46 1.83
CA TYR A 128 15.94 -4.34 1.14
C TYR A 128 17.39 -4.65 0.73
N ARG A 129 18.17 -5.27 1.63
CA ARG A 129 19.56 -5.67 1.34
C ARG A 129 19.63 -6.70 0.22
N LEU A 130 18.75 -7.70 0.25
CA LEU A 130 18.67 -8.72 -0.80
C LEU A 130 18.34 -8.09 -2.17
N LEU A 131 17.31 -7.23 -2.23
CA LEU A 131 16.94 -6.57 -3.48
C LEU A 131 18.05 -5.67 -4.02
N LYS A 132 18.83 -5.03 -3.14
CA LYS A 132 19.98 -4.23 -3.55
C LYS A 132 21.06 -5.09 -4.22
N GLN A 133 21.42 -6.22 -3.60
CA GLN A 133 22.41 -7.16 -4.15
C GLN A 133 21.96 -7.74 -5.49
N VAL A 134 20.68 -8.11 -5.62
CA VAL A 134 20.13 -8.63 -6.88
C VAL A 134 20.19 -7.57 -7.98
N LYS A 135 19.89 -6.31 -7.67
CA LYS A 135 19.97 -5.21 -8.64
C LYS A 135 21.40 -4.96 -9.10
N GLU A 136 22.36 -4.97 -8.17
CA GLU A 136 23.80 -4.82 -8.48
C GLU A 136 24.27 -5.96 -9.41
N TYR A 137 23.94 -7.21 -9.08
CA TYR A 137 24.26 -8.37 -9.91
C TYR A 137 23.68 -8.29 -11.33
N ILE A 138 22.39 -7.94 -11.47
CA ILE A 138 21.75 -7.81 -12.79
C ILE A 138 22.41 -6.70 -13.63
N GLN A 139 22.85 -5.61 -13.00
CA GLN A 139 23.55 -4.53 -13.69
C GLN A 139 24.94 -4.96 -14.17
N GLU A 140 25.66 -5.75 -13.37
CA GLU A 140 26.98 -6.30 -13.73
C GLU A 140 26.87 -7.29 -14.90
N GLU A 141 25.90 -8.22 -14.87
CA GLU A 141 25.65 -9.15 -15.98
C GLU A 141 25.29 -8.41 -17.28
N ALA A 142 24.37 -7.44 -17.20
CA ALA A 142 24.00 -6.63 -18.36
C ALA A 142 25.16 -5.80 -18.94
N ALA A 143 26.14 -5.43 -18.11
CA ALA A 143 27.35 -4.73 -18.56
C ALA A 143 28.40 -5.68 -19.16
N ASN A 144 28.40 -6.96 -18.79
CA ASN A 144 29.33 -7.98 -19.30
C ASN A 144 28.84 -8.63 -20.60
N ASP A 145 27.52 -8.63 -20.85
CA ASP A 145 26.90 -9.12 -22.08
C ASP A 145 26.93 -8.09 -23.24
N CYS A 146 27.55 -6.92 -23.04
CA CYS A 146 27.58 -5.80 -23.97
C CYS A 146 29.01 -5.49 -24.45
#